data_AF-A0A9E3MK16-F1
#
_entry.id   AF-A0A9E3MK16-F1
#
_cell.length_a   1.000
_cell.length_b   1.000
_cell.length_c   1.000
_cell.angle_alpha   90.00
_cell.angle_beta   90.00
_cell.angle_gamma   90.00
#
_symmetry.space_group_name_H-M   'P 1'
#
loop_
_entity.id
_entity.type
_entity.pdbx_description
1 polymer ?
#
loop_
_entity_poly.entity_id
_entity_poly.type
_entity_poly.pdbx_seq_one_letter_code
_entity_poly.pdbx_strand_id
1 'polypeptide(L)'
;MGGGGGHDGPSPLRRFDQVALGQALPSMTVNGPADAALGLLQQFVAAWAGREAIVSARVTRCLPARGARTLELAGRVYGRHLDGSRRIEIEVVGRDGLGARLGGMVQVRLA
;
A
#
# COMPACT_ATOMS: atom_id res chain seq x y z
N MET A 1 -39.46 21.75 10.98
CA MET A 1 -39.11 21.44 9.58
C MET A 1 -37.59 21.52 9.51
N GLY A 2 -36.89 20.39 9.69
CA GLY A 2 -36.17 19.70 8.60
C GLY A 2 -34.87 20.47 8.33
N GLY A 3 -33.67 19.99 8.65
CA GLY A 3 -33.14 18.64 8.57
C GLY A 3 -31.75 18.80 7.94
N GLY A 4 -30.75 18.07 8.42
CA GLY A 4 -29.41 18.09 7.81
C GLY A 4 -28.31 17.64 8.75
N GLY A 5 -28.40 16.41 9.23
CA GLY A 5 -27.27 15.74 9.87
C GLY A 5 -26.16 15.53 8.83
N GLY A 6 -25.08 16.30 8.97
CA GLY A 6 -23.80 16.07 8.30
C GLY A 6 -23.03 15.02 9.09
N HIS A 7 -23.25 13.77 8.70
CA HIS A 7 -22.59 12.56 9.18
C HIS A 7 -21.05 12.71 9.13
N ASP A 8 -20.40 12.90 10.29
CA ASP A 8 -19.01 12.53 10.50
C ASP A 8 -18.94 11.00 10.51
N GLY A 9 -19.02 10.42 9.31
CA GLY A 9 -18.87 8.99 9.10
C GLY A 9 -17.40 8.62 9.15
N PRO A 10 -17.05 7.39 9.60
CA PRO A 10 -15.69 6.90 9.46
C PRO A 10 -15.30 7.08 7.99
N SER A 11 -14.19 7.79 7.76
CA SER A 11 -13.62 8.01 6.42
C SER A 11 -13.75 6.70 5.63
N PRO A 12 -14.38 6.71 4.44
CA PRO A 12 -14.73 5.47 3.78
C PRO A 12 -13.44 4.70 3.56
N LEU A 13 -13.27 3.60 4.30
CA LEU A 13 -12.36 2.52 3.96
C LEU A 13 -12.48 2.38 2.45
N ARG A 14 -11.41 2.71 1.70
CA ARG A 14 -11.43 2.66 0.23
C ARG A 14 -12.07 1.33 -0.11
N ARG A 15 -13.23 1.34 -0.78
CA ARG A 15 -13.93 0.11 -1.09
C ARG A 15 -13.02 -0.66 -2.03
N PHE A 16 -12.33 -1.67 -1.54
CA PHE A 16 -11.32 -2.41 -2.30
C PHE A 16 -11.90 -3.06 -3.55
N ASP A 17 -13.21 -3.27 -3.57
CA ASP A 17 -13.96 -3.69 -4.76
C ASP A 17 -13.83 -2.70 -5.93
N GLN A 18 -13.63 -1.42 -5.62
CA GLN A 18 -13.40 -0.34 -6.59
C GLN A 18 -11.93 -0.22 -7.01
N VAL A 19 -11.03 -1.04 -6.45
CA VAL A 19 -9.62 -1.02 -6.83
C VAL A 19 -9.47 -1.68 -8.19
N ALA A 20 -9.04 -0.88 -9.17
CA ALA A 20 -8.79 -1.36 -10.52
C ALA A 20 -7.38 -1.98 -10.63
N LEU A 21 -7.27 -2.99 -11.50
CA LEU A 21 -5.97 -3.48 -11.94
C LEU A 21 -5.18 -2.33 -12.59
N GLY A 22 -3.90 -2.18 -12.27
CA GLY A 22 -3.06 -1.09 -12.76
C GLY A 22 -3.26 0.25 -12.03
N GLN A 23 -4.17 0.34 -11.07
CA GLN A 23 -4.38 1.55 -10.28
C GLN A 23 -3.11 1.92 -9.52
N ALA A 24 -2.70 3.19 -9.64
CA ALA A 24 -1.60 3.73 -8.87
C ALA A 24 -2.04 4.00 -7.43
N LEU A 25 -1.17 3.66 -6.48
CA LEU A 25 -1.28 4.07 -5.09
C LEU A 25 -0.68 5.47 -4.94
N PRO A 26 -1.20 6.30 -4.01
CA PRO A 26 -0.57 7.56 -3.67
C PRO A 26 0.87 7.31 -3.21
N SER A 27 1.79 8.15 -3.65
CA SER A 27 3.18 8.05 -3.20
C SER A 27 3.30 8.46 -1.74
N MET A 28 4.25 7.87 -1.04
CA MET A 28 4.54 8.17 0.36
C MET A 28 6.04 8.30 0.53
N THR A 29 6.48 9.43 1.07
CA THR A 29 7.88 9.59 1.47
C THR A 29 8.08 8.94 2.83
N VAL A 30 9.05 8.04 2.92
CA VAL A 30 9.46 7.41 4.16
C VAL A 30 10.90 7.78 4.47
N ASN A 31 11.15 8.11 5.74
CA ASN A 31 12.46 8.39 6.28
C ASN A 31 12.86 7.24 7.19
N GLY A 32 13.97 6.57 6.90
CA GLY A 32 14.41 5.43 7.71
C GLY A 32 15.52 4.62 7.07
N PRO A 33 16.21 3.78 7.85
CA PRO A 33 17.22 2.88 7.33
C PRO A 33 16.55 1.92 6.36
N ALA A 34 16.99 1.96 5.12
CA ALA A 34 16.47 1.13 4.05
C ALA A 34 16.68 -0.39 4.25
N ASP A 35 17.43 -0.79 5.29
CA ASP A 35 17.53 -2.16 5.81
C ASP A 35 16.18 -2.69 6.33
N ALA A 36 15.28 -1.80 6.78
CA ALA A 36 13.91 -2.15 7.19
C ALA A 36 12.91 -2.17 6.03
N ALA A 37 13.36 -2.49 4.80
CA ALA A 37 12.54 -2.48 3.58
C ALA A 37 11.21 -3.24 3.73
N LEU A 38 11.22 -4.39 4.42
CA LEU A 38 10.01 -5.18 4.68
C LEU A 38 8.99 -4.45 5.56
N GLY A 39 9.45 -3.73 6.59
CA GLY A 39 8.59 -2.94 7.47
C GLY A 39 8.00 -1.74 6.74
N LEU A 40 8.81 -1.06 5.91
CA LEU A 40 8.38 0.07 5.09
C LEU A 40 7.31 -0.33 4.08
N LEU A 41 7.51 -1.45 3.38
CA LEU A 41 6.52 -2.00 2.43
C LEU A 41 5.19 -2.32 3.11
N GLN A 42 5.23 -2.97 4.28
CA GLN A 42 4.03 -3.29 5.04
C GLN A 42 3.31 -2.03 5.53
N GLN A 43 4.05 -1.05 6.05
CA GLN A 43 3.49 0.23 6.51
C GLN A 43 2.84 1.01 5.36
N PHE A 44 3.51 1.11 4.21
CA PHE A 44 2.99 1.81 3.03
C PHE A 44 1.66 1.23 2.57
N VAL A 45 1.62 -0.10 2.42
CA VAL A 45 0.42 -0.80 1.99
C VAL A 45 -0.67 -0.74 3.05
N ALA A 46 -0.32 -0.79 4.34
CA ALA A 46 -1.29 -0.63 5.41
C ALA A 46 -1.90 0.76 5.50
N ALA A 47 -1.11 1.81 5.24
CA ALA A 47 -1.60 3.18 5.17
C ALA A 47 -2.57 3.36 3.99
N TRP A 48 -2.29 2.74 2.83
CA TRP A 48 -3.19 2.79 1.67
C TRP A 48 -4.49 2.00 1.90
N ALA A 49 -4.37 0.79 2.44
CA ALA A 49 -5.48 -0.12 2.64
C ALA A 49 -6.43 0.35 3.76
N GLY A 50 -5.89 1.04 4.76
CA GLY A 50 -6.59 1.24 6.02
C GLY A 50 -6.34 0.06 6.95
N ARG A 51 -5.95 0.37 8.18
CA ARG A 51 -5.45 -0.58 9.17
C ARG A 51 -6.48 -1.66 9.55
N GLU A 52 -7.76 -1.38 9.36
CA GLU A 52 -8.88 -2.28 9.68
C GLU A 52 -9.24 -3.22 8.52
N ALA A 53 -8.74 -2.97 7.31
CA ALA A 53 -9.07 -3.76 6.13
C ALA A 53 -8.10 -4.93 5.88
N ILE A 54 -6.95 -4.98 6.56
CA ILE A 54 -5.90 -5.98 6.29
C ILE A 54 -5.96 -7.12 7.29
N VAL A 55 -6.24 -8.32 6.79
CA VAL A 55 -6.04 -9.58 7.53
C VAL A 55 -4.58 -10.01 7.49
N SER A 56 -3.89 -9.76 6.37
CA SER A 56 -2.47 -10.09 6.23
C SER A 56 -1.81 -9.27 5.13
N ALA A 57 -0.61 -8.74 5.39
CA ALA A 57 0.27 -8.17 4.38
C ALA A 57 1.55 -9.02 4.33
N ARG A 58 1.81 -9.66 3.19
CA ARG A 58 3.00 -10.49 2.99
C ARG A 58 3.83 -9.91 1.87
N VAL A 59 5.09 -9.63 2.16
CA VAL A 59 6.06 -9.29 1.13
C VAL A 59 6.55 -10.59 0.47
N THR A 60 6.26 -10.77 -0.82
CA THR A 60 6.64 -11.96 -1.59
C THR A 60 7.95 -11.77 -2.34
N ARG A 61 8.32 -10.51 -2.62
CA ARG A 61 9.60 -10.13 -3.22
C ARG A 61 10.05 -8.83 -2.59
N CYS A 62 11.33 -8.73 -2.24
CA CYS A 62 11.93 -7.50 -1.73
C CYS A 62 13.36 -7.39 -2.25
N LEU A 63 13.66 -6.27 -2.90
CA LEU A 63 14.99 -5.85 -3.28
C LEU A 63 15.47 -4.87 -2.20
N PRO A 64 16.65 -5.10 -1.59
CA PRO A 64 17.15 -4.26 -0.51
C PRO A 64 17.47 -2.87 -1.04
N ALA A 65 17.02 -1.84 -0.34
CA ALA A 65 17.47 -0.48 -0.61
C ALA A 65 18.81 -0.24 0.09
N ARG A 66 19.91 -0.38 -0.65
CA ARG A 66 21.24 -0.07 -0.12
C ARG A 66 21.51 1.42 -0.16
N GLY A 67 21.83 2.00 1.00
CA GLY A 67 22.41 3.33 1.14
C GLY A 67 21.44 4.51 1.01
N ALA A 68 20.14 4.26 0.86
CA ALA A 68 19.13 5.33 0.84
C ALA A 68 18.69 5.70 2.27
N ARG A 69 18.62 7.00 2.56
CA ARG A 69 18.08 7.54 3.84
C ARG A 69 16.61 7.93 3.75
N THR A 70 16.20 8.35 2.55
CA THR A 70 14.84 8.76 2.22
C THR A 70 14.43 8.02 0.96
N LEU A 71 13.20 7.51 0.94
CA LEU A 71 12.62 6.85 -0.21
C LEU A 71 11.21 7.40 -0.45
N GLU A 72 10.92 7.73 -1.69
CA GLU A 72 9.57 7.91 -2.18
C GLU A 72 9.04 6.54 -2.62
N LEU A 73 8.13 5.97 -1.82
CA LEU A 73 7.44 4.74 -2.16
C LEU A 73 6.25 5.06 -3.06
N ALA A 74 6.16 4.35 -4.18
CA ALA A 74 5.01 4.37 -5.06
C ALA A 74 4.54 2.93 -5.26
N GLY A 75 3.22 2.73 -5.28
CA GLY A 75 2.62 1.42 -5.49
C GLY A 75 1.77 1.36 -6.75
N ARG A 76 1.60 0.17 -7.29
CA ARG A 76 0.63 -0.12 -8.35
C ARG A 76 -0.01 -1.48 -8.08
N VAL A 77 -1.32 -1.54 -8.27
CA VAL A 77 -2.07 -2.80 -8.18
C VAL A 77 -1.68 -3.67 -9.37
N TYR A 78 -0.99 -4.77 -9.09
CA TYR A 78 -0.49 -5.72 -10.07
C TYR A 78 -1.48 -6.86 -10.32
N GLY A 79 -2.22 -7.27 -9.29
CA GLY A 79 -3.19 -8.36 -9.37
C GLY A 79 -4.35 -8.16 -8.41
N ARG A 80 -5.53 -8.65 -8.80
CA ARG A 80 -6.71 -8.69 -7.93
C ARG A 80 -7.39 -10.05 -8.03
N HIS A 81 -7.71 -10.62 -6.89
CA HIS A 81 -8.39 -11.91 -6.72
C HIS A 81 -9.50 -11.71 -5.70
N LEU A 82 -10.57 -11.05 -6.13
CA LEU A 82 -11.72 -10.73 -5.27
C LEU A 82 -12.72 -11.89 -5.19
N ASP A 83 -12.70 -12.79 -6.17
CA ASP A 83 -13.55 -13.98 -6.28
C ASP A 83 -13.11 -15.09 -5.29
N GLY A 84 -13.36 -14.87 -4.00
CA GLY A 84 -13.21 -15.86 -2.92
C GLY A 84 -11.96 -15.71 -2.06
N SER A 85 -10.82 -15.33 -2.62
CA SER A 85 -9.57 -15.16 -1.84
C SER A 85 -9.38 -13.76 -1.23
N ARG A 86 -10.17 -12.77 -1.68
CA ARG A 86 -10.10 -11.35 -1.27
C ARG A 86 -8.67 -10.83 -1.16
N ARG A 87 -7.91 -11.06 -2.22
CA ARG A 87 -6.47 -10.82 -2.26
C ARG A 87 -6.12 -9.79 -3.32
N ILE A 88 -5.29 -8.83 -2.96
CA ILE A 88 -4.71 -7.84 -3.87
C ILE A 88 -3.20 -8.00 -3.87
N GLU A 89 -2.59 -7.94 -5.05
CA GLU A 89 -1.15 -7.95 -5.23
C GLU A 89 -0.72 -6.56 -5.68
N ILE A 90 0.25 -5.99 -4.96
CA ILE A 90 0.69 -4.62 -5.14
C ILE A 90 2.19 -4.64 -5.37
N GLU A 91 2.60 -4.15 -6.53
CA GLU A 91 3.99 -3.85 -6.79
C GLU A 91 4.30 -2.50 -6.15
N VAL A 92 5.37 -2.44 -5.36
CA VAL A 92 5.83 -1.23 -4.69
C VAL A 92 7.27 -0.97 -5.09
N VAL A 93 7.55 0.26 -5.49
CA VAL A 93 8.89 0.71 -5.86
C VAL A 93 9.23 1.91 -5.00
N GLY A 94 10.35 1.85 -4.29
CA GLY A 94 10.94 2.98 -3.59
C GLY A 94 12.04 3.61 -4.43
N ARG A 95 11.92 4.90 -4.67
CA ARG A 95 12.89 5.69 -5.43
C ARG A 95 13.50 6.77 -4.54
N ASP A 96 14.73 7.14 -4.84
CA ASP A 96 15.41 8.31 -4.28
C ASP A 96 15.85 9.22 -5.45
N GLY A 97 16.47 10.37 -5.18
CA GLY A 97 17.04 11.25 -6.21
C GLY A 97 18.02 10.58 -7.19
N LEU A 98 18.51 9.39 -6.85
CA LEU A 98 19.39 8.57 -7.70
C LEU A 98 18.68 7.43 -8.47
N GLY A 99 17.35 7.28 -8.33
CA GLY A 99 16.55 6.26 -9.02
C GLY A 99 15.97 5.18 -8.10
N ALA A 100 15.57 4.04 -8.66
CA ALA A 100 14.95 2.96 -7.91
C ALA A 100 15.96 2.27 -6.97
N ARG A 101 15.62 2.24 -5.69
CA ARG A 101 16.44 1.64 -4.62
C ARG A 101 15.76 0.45 -3.99
N LEU A 102 14.44 0.49 -3.89
CA LEU A 102 13.61 -0.56 -3.30
C LEU A 102 12.61 -1.05 -4.34
N GLY A 103 12.37 -2.35 -4.36
CA GLY A 103 11.32 -2.93 -5.19
C GLY A 103 10.76 -4.14 -4.48
N GLY A 104 9.45 -4.26 -4.42
CA GLY A 104 8.83 -5.41 -3.80
C GLY A 104 7.42 -5.67 -4.25
N MET A 105 6.99 -6.92 -4.06
CA MET A 105 5.61 -7.32 -4.24
C MET A 105 5.01 -7.57 -2.87
N VAL A 106 3.89 -6.90 -2.59
CA VAL A 106 3.13 -7.05 -1.36
C VAL A 106 1.79 -7.65 -1.71
N GLN A 107 1.51 -8.80 -1.12
CA GLN A 107 0.21 -9.43 -1.20
C GLN A 107 -0.59 -9.03 0.03
N VAL A 108 -1.76 -8.44 -0.19
CA VAL A 108 -2.71 -8.05 0.84
C VAL A 108 -3.88 -9.00 0.80
N ARG A 109 -4.24 -9.56 1.95
CA ARG A 109 -5.51 -10.24 2.14
C ARG A 109 -6.43 -9.36 2.97
N LEU A 110 -7.65 -9.20 2.48
CA LEU A 110 -8.68 -8.41 3.12
C LEU A 110 -9.56 -9.30 4.01
N ALA A 111 -10.24 -8.67 4.96
CA ALA A 111 -11.24 -9.32 5.82
C ALA A 111 -12.53 -9.68 5.06
#